data_AF-S8F8B8-F1
#
_entry.id   AF-S8F8B8-F1
#
_cell.length_a   1.000
_cell.length_b   1.000
_cell.length_c   1.000
_cell.angle_alpha   90.00
_cell.angle_beta   90.00
_cell.angle_gamma   90.00
#
_symmetry.space_group_name_H-M   'P 1'
#
loop_
_entity.id
_entity.type
_entity.pdbx_description
1 polymer ?
#
loop_
_entity_poly.entity_id
_entity_poly.type
_entity_poly.pdbx_seq_one_letter_code
_entity_poly.pdbx_strand_id
1 'polypeptide(L)'
;MATSRAATRTAGTWGERELRLEDVNESALRAQILWEAYQVNWRCEFLELDSKLTAGRELTTYAWWEREAQVCRVWSTIGSGLRVVPRWEQREPNTAVWTRPLCLFWDNSIATLRGVVAVMQCWPGLPEELKRATLSPLQPDVFTRVQRAAVDFYVRSFISTYHRLPVPPAVLPGNWL
;
A
#
# COMPACT_ATOMS: atom_id res chain seq x y z
N MET A 1 -43.02 -38.50 9.35
CA MET A 1 -42.61 -37.14 9.76
C MET A 1 -41.14 -36.97 9.38
N ALA A 2 -40.87 -36.35 8.24
CA ALA A 2 -39.51 -36.06 7.79
C ALA A 2 -39.18 -34.60 8.16
N THR A 3 -38.25 -34.42 9.07
CA THR A 3 -37.69 -33.11 9.43
C THR A 3 -36.79 -32.64 8.29
N SER A 4 -37.33 -31.75 7.45
CA SER A 4 -36.56 -30.94 6.50
C SER A 4 -35.63 -30.03 7.29
N ARG A 5 -34.35 -30.41 7.40
CA ARG A 5 -33.27 -29.51 7.81
C ARG A 5 -33.17 -28.44 6.74
N ALA A 6 -33.66 -27.24 7.03
CA ALA A 6 -33.40 -26.07 6.21
C ALA A 6 -31.87 -25.92 6.08
N ALA A 7 -31.36 -26.06 4.86
CA ALA A 7 -29.96 -25.78 4.58
C ALA A 7 -29.73 -24.29 4.88
N THR A 8 -29.07 -23.99 5.99
CA THR A 8 -28.64 -22.64 6.32
C THR A 8 -27.67 -22.20 5.21
N ARG A 9 -28.19 -21.42 4.25
CA ARG A 9 -27.41 -20.81 3.18
C ARG A 9 -26.40 -19.90 3.86
N THR A 10 -25.16 -20.34 3.96
CA THR A 10 -24.11 -19.65 4.71
C THR A 10 -23.62 -18.49 3.87
N ALA A 11 -24.21 -17.32 4.08
CA ALA A 11 -23.68 -16.07 3.56
C ALA A 11 -22.55 -15.59 4.49
N GLY A 12 -21.39 -15.32 3.93
CA GLY A 12 -20.29 -14.63 4.61
C GLY A 12 -20.27 -13.16 4.21
N THR A 13 -19.47 -12.34 4.87
CA THR A 13 -19.26 -10.94 4.47
C THR A 13 -17.78 -10.68 4.18
N TRP A 14 -17.51 -9.82 3.18
CA TRP A 14 -16.20 -9.25 2.91
C TRP A 14 -16.35 -7.73 2.82
N GLY A 15 -15.93 -7.03 3.88
CA GLY A 15 -16.39 -5.66 4.13
C GLY A 15 -17.92 -5.62 4.25
N GLU A 16 -18.55 -4.65 3.59
CA GLU A 16 -20.02 -4.54 3.45
C GLU A 16 -20.65 -5.49 2.42
N ARG A 17 -19.85 -6.21 1.62
CA ARG A 17 -20.39 -7.11 0.59
C ARG A 17 -20.80 -8.44 1.21
N GLU A 18 -22.07 -8.79 1.10
CA GLU A 18 -22.55 -10.14 1.37
C GLU A 18 -22.06 -11.07 0.25
N LEU A 19 -21.41 -12.16 0.63
CA LEU A 19 -20.84 -13.16 -0.26
C LEU A 19 -21.54 -14.50 -0.06
N ARG A 20 -21.97 -15.08 -1.17
CA ARG A 20 -22.40 -16.47 -1.24
C ARG A 20 -21.27 -17.32 -1.78
N LEU A 21 -21.37 -18.63 -1.54
CA LEU A 21 -20.36 -19.60 -2.02
C LEU A 21 -20.18 -19.54 -3.55
N GLU A 22 -21.26 -19.21 -4.28
CA GLU A 22 -21.27 -19.02 -5.74
C GLU A 22 -20.40 -17.83 -6.20
N ASP A 23 -20.29 -16.77 -5.39
CA ASP A 23 -19.56 -15.55 -5.72
C ASP A 23 -18.03 -15.72 -5.61
N VAL A 24 -17.56 -16.72 -4.84
CA VAL A 24 -16.13 -17.00 -4.60
C VAL A 24 -15.38 -17.33 -5.90
N ASN A 25 -16.09 -17.76 -6.94
CA ASN A 25 -15.52 -18.07 -8.24
C ASN A 25 -15.43 -16.86 -9.18
N GLU A 26 -15.97 -15.70 -8.81
CA GLU A 26 -15.87 -14.48 -9.60
C GLU A 26 -14.42 -13.97 -9.65
N SER A 27 -13.88 -13.85 -10.86
CA SER A 27 -12.50 -13.36 -11.08
C SER A 27 -12.27 -11.96 -10.48
N ALA A 28 -13.30 -11.10 -10.48
CA ALA A 28 -13.22 -9.77 -9.90
C ALA A 28 -13.07 -9.82 -8.37
N LEU A 29 -13.84 -10.66 -7.68
CA LEU A 29 -13.74 -10.84 -6.24
C LEU A 29 -12.37 -11.42 -5.84
N ARG A 30 -11.89 -12.44 -6.56
CA ARG A 30 -10.58 -13.04 -6.31
C ARG A 30 -9.45 -12.05 -6.49
N ALA A 31 -9.48 -11.28 -7.57
CA ALA A 31 -8.50 -10.22 -7.80
C ALA A 31 -8.54 -9.20 -6.65
N GLN A 32 -9.73 -8.85 -6.13
CA GLN A 32 -9.88 -7.88 -5.03
C GLN A 32 -9.22 -8.39 -3.77
N ILE A 33 -9.57 -9.60 -3.33
CA ILE A 33 -9.00 -10.23 -2.14
C ILE A 33 -7.48 -10.33 -2.27
N LEU A 34 -6.97 -10.74 -3.43
CA LEU A 34 -5.53 -10.84 -3.67
C LEU A 34 -4.83 -9.49 -3.60
N TRP A 35 -5.40 -8.45 -4.23
CA TRP A 35 -4.84 -7.10 -4.20
C TRP A 35 -4.84 -6.53 -2.78
N GLU A 36 -5.93 -6.71 -2.01
CA GLU A 36 -6.02 -6.25 -0.63
C GLU A 36 -4.99 -6.94 0.27
N ALA A 37 -4.84 -8.27 0.15
CA ALA A 37 -3.82 -9.02 0.87
C ALA A 37 -2.40 -8.54 0.52
N TYR A 38 -2.16 -8.27 -0.76
CA TYR A 38 -0.87 -7.75 -1.23
C TYR A 38 -0.55 -6.36 -0.67
N GLN A 39 -1.54 -5.47 -0.64
CA GLN A 39 -1.40 -4.13 -0.08
C GLN A 39 -1.17 -4.15 1.43
N VAL A 40 -1.90 -5.00 2.16
CA VAL A 40 -1.69 -5.19 3.60
C VAL A 40 -0.27 -5.66 3.87
N ASN A 41 0.20 -6.67 3.14
CA ASN A 41 1.57 -7.18 3.29
C ASN A 41 2.61 -6.10 3.00
N TRP A 42 2.48 -5.40 1.87
CA TRP A 42 3.40 -4.31 1.53
C TRP A 42 3.44 -3.22 2.61
N ARG A 43 2.28 -2.79 3.14
CA ARG A 43 2.20 -1.77 4.19
C ARG A 43 2.87 -2.22 5.49
N CYS A 44 2.63 -3.46 5.91
CA CYS A 44 3.32 -4.06 7.07
C CYS A 44 4.83 -4.06 6.87
N GLU A 45 5.29 -4.58 5.73
CA GLU A 45 6.72 -4.68 5.41
C GLU A 45 7.38 -3.30 5.31
N PHE A 46 6.69 -2.31 4.75
CA PHE A 46 7.18 -0.95 4.62
C PHE A 46 7.31 -0.26 6.00
N LEU A 47 6.31 -0.44 6.86
CA LEU A 47 6.33 0.08 8.24
C LEU A 47 7.44 -0.57 9.07
N GLU A 48 7.58 -1.89 9.00
CA GLU A 48 8.61 -2.62 9.73
C GLU A 48 10.01 -2.22 9.25
N LEU A 49 10.21 -2.11 7.93
CA LEU A 49 11.48 -1.66 7.35
C LEU A 49 11.82 -0.25 7.82
N ASP A 50 10.87 0.69 7.81
CA ASP A 50 11.12 2.05 8.32
C ASP A 50 11.58 2.03 9.78
N SER A 51 10.90 1.25 10.63
CA SER A 51 11.27 1.13 12.03
C SER A 51 12.68 0.56 12.19
N LYS A 52 13.09 -0.43 11.40
CA LYS A 52 14.45 -1.00 11.48
C LYS A 52 15.53 -0.03 11.01
N LEU A 53 15.30 0.65 9.89
CA LEU A 53 16.26 1.59 9.32
C LEU A 53 16.42 2.87 10.15
N THR A 54 15.41 3.19 10.98
CA THR A 54 15.43 4.36 11.87
C THR A 54 15.70 4.04 13.33
N ALA A 55 15.68 2.75 13.75
CA ALA A 55 15.88 2.29 15.13
C ALA A 55 17.23 2.70 15.75
N GLY A 56 18.25 3.02 14.95
CA GLY A 56 19.54 3.52 15.45
C GLY A 56 19.52 4.97 15.92
N ARG A 57 18.39 5.68 15.77
CA ARG A 57 18.20 7.04 16.29
C ARG A 57 17.57 6.91 17.67
N GLU A 58 18.15 7.52 18.69
CA GLU A 58 17.54 7.64 20.02
C GLU A 58 16.29 8.54 19.93
N LEU A 59 15.21 7.98 19.40
CA LEU A 59 13.93 8.66 19.29
C LEU A 59 13.20 8.52 20.61
N THR A 60 12.64 9.62 21.09
CA THR A 60 11.66 9.57 22.18
C THR A 60 10.42 8.81 21.69
N THR A 61 9.63 8.26 22.63
CA THR A 61 8.37 7.57 22.29
C THR A 61 7.44 8.43 21.42
N TYR A 62 7.38 9.73 21.69
CA TYR A 62 6.59 10.67 20.90
C TYR A 62 7.10 10.80 19.46
N ALA A 63 8.42 10.93 19.27
CA ALA A 63 9.02 11.01 17.94
C ALA A 63 8.83 9.71 17.14
N TRP A 64 8.79 8.56 17.83
CA TRP A 64 8.47 7.28 17.20
C TRP A 64 7.02 7.24 16.69
N TRP A 65 6.04 7.70 17.49
CA TRP A 65 4.64 7.80 17.03
C TRP A 65 4.45 8.79 15.89
N GLU A 66 5.13 9.93 15.94
CA GLU A 66 5.08 10.91 14.85
C GLU A 66 5.64 10.32 13.54
N ARG A 67 6.71 9.53 13.65
CA ARG A 67 7.30 8.82 12.52
C ARG A 67 6.38 7.74 11.98
N GLU A 68 5.84 6.88 12.83
CA GLU A 68 4.85 5.87 12.42
C GLU A 68 3.66 6.54 11.70
N ALA A 69 3.16 7.65 12.23
CA ALA A 69 2.09 8.39 11.60
C ALA A 69 2.48 8.96 10.23
N GLN A 70 3.72 9.42 10.06
CA GLN A 70 4.25 9.85 8.77
C GLN A 70 4.31 8.71 7.75
N VAL A 71 4.71 7.52 8.19
CA VAL A 71 4.71 6.32 7.33
C VAL A 71 3.29 5.95 6.93
N CYS A 72 2.36 5.94 7.88
CA CYS A 72 0.96 5.61 7.62
C CYS A 72 0.26 6.63 6.71
N ARG A 73 0.74 7.88 6.66
CA ARG A 73 0.25 8.90 5.74
C ARG A 73 0.46 8.58 4.25
N VAL A 74 1.27 7.58 3.94
CA VAL A 74 1.39 7.05 2.56
C VAL A 74 0.08 6.43 2.07
N TRP A 75 -0.72 5.85 2.98
CA TRP A 75 -1.95 5.10 2.64
C TRP A 75 -3.18 5.48 3.45
N SER A 76 -3.07 6.47 4.34
CA SER A 76 -4.18 6.94 5.15
C SER A 76 -4.06 8.41 5.45
N THR A 77 -5.14 9.17 5.25
CA THR A 77 -5.20 10.59 5.62
C THR A 77 -5.10 10.83 7.13
N ILE A 78 -5.44 9.82 7.94
CA ILE A 78 -5.43 9.88 9.42
C ILE A 78 -4.02 9.59 9.98
N GLY A 79 -3.19 8.86 9.23
CA GLY A 79 -1.82 8.53 9.66
C GLY A 79 -1.79 7.55 10.85
N SER A 80 -2.62 6.50 10.84
CA SER A 80 -2.64 5.50 11.91
C SER A 80 -2.22 4.10 11.41
N GLY A 81 -1.39 3.40 12.19
CA GLY A 81 -0.99 2.00 11.94
C GLY A 81 -2.17 1.02 11.96
N LEU A 82 -3.30 1.40 12.55
CA LEU A 82 -4.55 0.61 12.51
C LEU A 82 -5.22 0.62 11.13
N ARG A 83 -4.72 1.40 10.17
CA ARG A 83 -5.25 1.51 8.80
C ARG A 83 -4.41 0.76 7.76
N VAL A 84 -3.64 -0.24 8.20
CA VAL A 84 -2.94 -1.13 7.28
C VAL A 84 -3.93 -1.89 6.38
N VAL A 85 -5.12 -2.24 6.89
CA VAL A 85 -6.21 -2.79 6.08
C VAL A 85 -6.94 -1.66 5.32
N PRO A 86 -7.07 -1.73 3.98
CA PRO A 86 -7.84 -0.75 3.21
C PRO A 86 -9.30 -0.67 3.66
N ARG A 87 -9.87 0.54 3.81
CA ARG A 87 -11.31 0.72 4.03
C ARG A 87 -12.01 1.04 2.72
N TRP A 88 -12.57 0.01 2.09
CA TRP A 88 -13.30 0.13 0.82
C TRP A 88 -14.55 1.01 0.91
N GLU A 89 -15.22 0.93 2.05
CA GLU A 89 -16.58 1.44 2.27
C GLU A 89 -16.63 2.97 2.35
N GLN A 90 -15.56 3.59 2.83
CA GLN A 90 -15.55 5.03 3.12
C GLN A 90 -15.12 5.88 1.92
N ARG A 91 -14.88 5.28 0.74
CA ARG A 91 -14.22 5.93 -0.41
C ARG A 91 -13.07 6.82 0.08
N GLU A 92 -12.32 6.36 1.09
CA GLU A 92 -11.15 7.09 1.55
C GLU A 92 -10.31 7.29 0.31
N PRO A 93 -9.93 8.54 -0.04
CA PRO A 93 -9.23 8.80 -1.29
C PRO A 93 -8.06 7.85 -1.29
N ASN A 94 -8.04 6.93 -2.27
CA ASN A 94 -7.18 5.76 -2.31
C ASN A 94 -5.72 6.22 -2.28
N THR A 95 -5.22 6.54 -1.11
CA THR A 95 -3.83 6.88 -0.86
C THR A 95 -3.15 5.51 -0.82
N ALA A 96 -2.13 5.33 -1.64
CA ALA A 96 -1.61 4.05 -2.12
C ALA A 96 -2.28 3.39 -3.33
N VAL A 97 -2.94 4.16 -4.22
CA VAL A 97 -3.02 3.69 -5.63
C VAL A 97 -1.63 3.76 -6.22
N TRP A 98 -1.16 2.64 -6.73
CA TRP A 98 -0.03 2.58 -7.64
C TRP A 98 -0.56 2.40 -9.05
N THR A 99 -0.15 3.30 -9.92
CA THR A 99 -0.49 3.31 -11.34
C THR A 99 0.79 3.50 -12.14
N ARG A 100 0.67 3.43 -13.47
CA ARG A 100 1.74 3.78 -14.40
C ARG A 100 1.13 4.52 -15.59
N PRO A 101 1.73 5.63 -16.05
CA PRO A 101 1.36 6.21 -17.33
C PRO A 101 1.42 5.13 -18.43
N LEU A 102 0.48 5.08 -19.39
CA LEU A 102 -0.58 6.06 -19.68
C LEU A 102 -1.97 5.67 -19.14
N CYS A 103 -2.07 4.92 -18.04
CA CYS A 103 -3.40 4.59 -17.51
C CYS A 103 -4.19 5.85 -17.11
N LEU A 104 -5.51 5.79 -17.21
CA LEU A 104 -6.39 6.84 -16.71
C LEU A 104 -6.09 7.10 -15.23
N PHE A 105 -6.11 8.38 -14.84
CA PHE A 105 -5.88 8.84 -13.47
C PHE A 105 -4.53 8.43 -12.85
N TRP A 106 -3.46 8.28 -13.66
CA TRP A 106 -2.13 7.93 -13.16
C TRP A 106 -1.58 8.97 -12.16
N ASP A 107 -2.03 10.21 -12.28
CA ASP A 107 -1.70 11.34 -11.42
C ASP A 107 -2.20 11.14 -9.97
N ASN A 108 -3.20 10.29 -9.74
CA ASN A 108 -3.61 9.89 -8.38
C ASN A 108 -2.46 9.22 -7.60
N SER A 109 -1.51 8.58 -8.29
CA SER A 109 -0.34 7.96 -7.65
C SER A 109 0.77 8.94 -7.28
N ILE A 110 0.69 10.20 -7.68
CA ILE A 110 1.68 11.23 -7.32
C ILE A 110 1.71 11.45 -5.80
N ALA A 111 0.53 11.49 -5.16
CA ALA A 111 0.44 11.65 -3.71
C ALA A 111 1.08 10.47 -2.96
N THR A 112 0.78 9.23 -3.40
CA THR A 112 1.42 8.01 -2.89
C THR A 112 2.94 8.07 -3.03
N LEU A 113 3.43 8.34 -4.24
CA LEU A 113 4.87 8.39 -4.52
C LEU A 113 5.56 9.45 -3.65
N ARG A 114 4.90 10.59 -3.43
CA ARG A 114 5.38 11.64 -2.52
C ARG A 114 5.48 11.19 -1.08
N GLY A 115 4.45 10.51 -0.57
CA GLY A 115 4.51 9.93 0.76
C GLY A 115 5.68 8.96 0.89
N VAL A 116 5.83 8.04 -0.08
CA VAL A 116 6.90 7.03 -0.06
C VAL A 116 8.28 7.66 -0.08
N VAL A 117 8.53 8.61 -0.98
CA VAL A 117 9.82 9.29 -1.07
C VAL A 117 10.10 10.10 0.21
N ALA A 118 9.10 10.76 0.79
CA ALA A 118 9.26 11.50 2.05
C ALA A 118 9.64 10.59 3.23
N VAL A 119 9.12 9.36 3.27
CA VAL A 119 9.56 8.37 4.25
C VAL A 119 11.01 7.96 3.97
N MET A 120 11.32 7.58 2.73
CA MET A 120 12.65 7.14 2.31
C MET A 120 13.74 8.19 2.53
N GLN A 121 13.40 9.49 2.59
CA GLN A 121 14.37 10.55 2.86
C GLN A 121 15.20 10.35 4.14
N CYS A 122 14.66 9.61 5.11
CA CYS A 122 15.34 9.30 6.36
C CYS A 122 16.12 7.98 6.32
N TRP A 123 16.02 7.20 5.24
CA TRP A 123 16.68 5.90 5.11
C TRP A 123 18.13 6.08 4.66
N PRO A 124 19.05 5.23 5.14
CA PRO A 124 20.44 5.27 4.72
C PRO A 124 20.58 4.90 3.23
N GLY A 125 21.49 5.57 2.52
CA GLY A 125 21.81 5.24 1.13
C GLY A 125 20.79 5.72 0.09
N LEU A 126 19.95 6.71 0.42
CA LEU A 126 18.96 7.27 -0.50
C LEU A 126 19.61 7.72 -1.83
N PRO A 127 19.12 7.25 -3.00
CA PRO A 127 19.62 7.65 -4.31
C PRO A 127 19.47 9.16 -4.58
N GLU A 128 20.45 9.74 -5.29
CA GLU A 128 20.44 11.16 -5.70
C GLU A 128 19.23 11.53 -6.57
N GLU A 129 18.69 10.57 -7.31
CA GLU A 129 17.47 10.77 -8.08
C GLU A 129 16.26 11.07 -7.17
N LEU A 130 16.13 10.38 -6.04
CA LEU A 130 15.04 10.58 -5.10
C LEU A 130 15.24 11.85 -4.25
N LYS A 131 16.50 12.24 -3.99
CA LYS A 131 16.82 13.51 -3.30
C LYS A 131 16.38 14.74 -4.09
N ARG A 132 16.57 14.70 -5.41
CA ARG A 132 16.28 15.82 -6.32
C ARG A 132 14.89 15.78 -6.93
N ALA A 133 14.09 14.76 -6.60
CA ALA A 133 12.76 14.61 -7.16
C ALA A 133 11.80 15.69 -6.62
N THR A 134 11.57 16.74 -7.39
CA THR A 134 10.47 17.68 -7.15
C THR A 134 9.18 17.02 -7.63
N LEU A 135 8.38 16.49 -6.70
CA LEU A 135 7.22 15.65 -7.04
C LEU A 135 5.97 16.45 -7.46
N SER A 136 6.13 17.69 -7.92
CA SER A 136 5.02 18.51 -8.41
C SER A 136 5.48 19.67 -9.31
N PRO A 137 4.84 19.88 -10.47
CA PRO A 137 4.14 18.89 -11.30
C PRO A 137 5.15 18.00 -12.06
N LEU A 138 4.96 16.68 -12.03
CA LEU A 138 5.81 15.71 -12.72
C LEU A 138 5.28 15.39 -14.12
N GLN A 139 6.15 15.44 -15.13
CA GLN A 139 5.85 14.86 -16.44
C GLN A 139 5.79 13.32 -16.33
N PRO A 140 4.99 12.62 -17.17
CA PRO A 140 4.82 11.16 -17.10
C PRO A 140 6.13 10.35 -17.08
N ASP A 141 7.12 10.77 -17.87
CA ASP A 141 8.43 10.10 -17.93
C ASP A 141 9.22 10.27 -16.63
N VAL A 142 9.16 11.47 -16.05
CA VAL A 142 9.82 11.78 -14.78
C VAL A 142 9.13 11.00 -13.66
N PHE A 143 7.80 10.94 -13.65
CA PHE A 143 7.02 10.14 -12.71
C PHE A 143 7.42 8.66 -12.77
N THR A 144 7.45 8.08 -13.98
CA THR A 144 7.82 6.67 -14.18
C THR A 144 9.23 6.37 -13.69
N ARG A 145 10.18 7.27 -13.96
CA ARG A 145 11.57 7.12 -13.55
C ARG A 145 11.73 7.19 -12.03
N VAL A 146 11.11 8.20 -11.39
CA VAL A 146 11.14 8.36 -9.93
C VAL A 146 10.43 7.21 -9.22
N GLN A 147 9.28 6.77 -9.74
CA GLN A 147 8.57 5.60 -9.21
C GLN A 147 9.44 4.34 -9.27
N ARG A 148 10.12 4.09 -10.39
CA ARG A 148 11.05 2.97 -10.51
C ARG A 148 12.18 3.07 -9.48
N ALA A 149 12.82 4.24 -9.38
CA ALA A 149 13.89 4.46 -8.43
C ALA A 149 13.44 4.26 -6.96
N ALA A 150 12.23 4.69 -6.61
CA ALA A 150 11.66 4.49 -5.28
C ALA A 150 11.42 3.00 -4.99
N VAL A 151 10.80 2.27 -5.92
CA VAL A 151 10.55 0.83 -5.75
C VAL A 151 11.87 0.04 -5.69
N ASP A 152 12.85 0.36 -6.55
CA ASP A 152 14.15 -0.29 -6.55
C ASP A 152 14.89 -0.04 -5.22
N PHE A 153 14.84 1.18 -4.70
CA PHE A 153 15.44 1.52 -3.42
C PHE A 153 14.75 0.81 -2.25
N TYR A 154 13.42 0.72 -2.25
CA TYR A 154 12.66 -0.08 -1.29
C TYR A 154 13.11 -1.55 -1.30
N VAL A 155 13.11 -2.18 -2.48
CA VAL A 155 13.44 -3.59 -2.64
C VAL A 155 14.87 -3.88 -2.17
N ARG A 156 15.84 -3.04 -2.56
CA ARG A 156 17.24 -3.20 -2.14
C ARG A 156 17.41 -3.03 -0.63
N SER A 157 16.79 -2.01 -0.04
CA SER A 157 16.84 -1.75 1.41
C SER A 157 16.20 -2.89 2.20
N PHE A 158 15.12 -3.48 1.68
CA PHE A 158 14.47 -4.62 2.29
C PHE A 158 15.36 -5.87 2.25
N ILE A 159 15.91 -6.20 1.08
CA ILE A 159 16.80 -7.36 0.89
C ILE A 159 18.03 -7.23 1.78
N SER A 160 18.64 -6.04 1.88
CA SER A 160 19.81 -5.84 2.73
C SER A 160 19.51 -5.99 4.23
N THR A 161 18.26 -5.73 4.63
CA THR A 161 17.83 -5.79 6.04
C THR A 161 17.34 -7.18 6.45
N TYR A 162 16.58 -7.85 5.59
CA TYR A 162 15.87 -9.10 5.92
C TYR A 162 16.32 -10.32 5.11
N HIS A 163 17.21 -10.15 4.13
CA HIS A 163 17.74 -11.23 3.27
C HIS A 163 16.66 -12.04 2.52
N ARG A 164 15.50 -11.43 2.24
CA ARG A 164 14.43 -12.00 1.41
C ARG A 164 13.84 -10.94 0.49
N LEU A 165 13.06 -11.38 -0.51
CA LEU A 165 12.30 -10.47 -1.36
C LEU A 165 11.10 -9.87 -0.59
N PRO A 166 10.84 -8.56 -0.70
CA PRO A 166 9.60 -7.96 -0.23
C PRO A 166 8.45 -8.22 -1.19
N VAL A 167 7.26 -7.86 -0.72
CA VAL A 167 6.07 -7.60 -1.51
C VAL A 167 6.16 -6.16 -2.03
N PRO A 168 6.47 -5.93 -3.32
CA PRO A 168 6.41 -4.57 -3.87
C PRO A 168 4.98 -4.04 -3.85
N PRO A 169 4.74 -2.75 -4.08
CA PRO A 169 3.37 -2.25 -4.22
C PRO A 169 2.68 -2.75 -5.49
N ALA A 170 1.42 -3.20 -5.39
CA ALA A 170 0.65 -3.68 -6.55
C ALA A 170 -0.07 -2.53 -7.27
N VAL A 171 -0.08 -2.62 -8.59
CA VAL A 171 -0.91 -1.76 -9.43
C VAL A 171 -2.39 -2.11 -9.21
N LEU A 172 -3.24 -1.10 -9.06
CA LEU A 172 -4.68 -1.30 -8.96
C LEU A 172 -5.19 -1.89 -10.29
N PRO A 173 -5.98 -2.99 -10.26
CA PRO A 173 -6.58 -3.55 -11.47
C PRO A 173 -7.41 -2.48 -12.22
N GLY A 174 -7.11 -2.31 -13.52
CA GLY A 174 -7.68 -1.21 -14.31
C GLY A 174 -9.19 -1.31 -14.56
N ASN A 175 -9.81 -2.44 -14.25
CA ASN A 175 -11.27 -2.61 -14.28
C ASN A 175 -11.97 -2.01 -13.04
N TRP A 176 -11.23 -1.41 -12.11
CA TRP A 176 -11.76 -0.83 -10.87
C TRP A 176 -11.46 0.67 -10.69
N LEU A 177 -10.87 1.31 -11.71
CA LEU A 177 -10.80 2.77 -11.84
C LEU A 177 -12.01 3.28 -12.61
#